data_AF-A0A4Q5TVA0-F1
#
_entry.id   AF-A0A4Q5TVA0-F1
#
_cell.length_a   1.000
_cell.length_b   1.000
_cell.length_c   1.000
_cell.angle_alpha   90.00
_cell.angle_beta   90.00
_cell.angle_gamma   90.00
#
_symmetry.space_group_name_H-M   'P 1'
#
loop_
_entity.id
_entity.type
_entity.pdbx_description
1 polymer ?
#
loop_
_entity_poly.entity_id
_entity_poly.type
_entity_poly.pdbx_seq_one_letter_code
_entity_poly.pdbx_strand_id
1 'polypeptide(L)'
;MRPFTFQKPVTVSQAIAAKKDRTSFLAGGTNLVDLMKKHIADPDRILDINAAVPDKIQSTMGGIRIGAMVRNSAAAGNDLVLSQYPLVSKALLAGASPQIRNMASMGGNLLQRTRCPYFYDTSLPCNKRKPGSGCGAAKGESRMAAIVGYNDLCVAVHPSDLCIALAALDAKVVVTGKDNKETSIAFKDFHKLPGVNPDKDNNLPVNALVTAIDIPANRFAKNCSYVKLRDRESYAFALVSVAAALQLDGNRIVEARLASGGVAHKPWRWYEAEKFLKGKAATVANFSQAAEICAKETRPLAGNGFKVPMLKGVIETALQNCLTTQ
;
A
#
# COMPACT_ATOMS: atom_id res chain seq x y z
N MET A 1 -4.47 -7.90 25.65
CA MET A 1 -5.67 -7.58 24.84
C MET A 1 -6.85 -7.35 25.78
N ARG A 2 -7.65 -6.30 25.57
CA ARG A 2 -8.85 -6.04 26.39
C ARG A 2 -10.02 -6.93 25.97
N PRO A 3 -10.97 -7.26 26.87
CA PRO A 3 -12.23 -7.89 26.49
C PRO A 3 -13.00 -7.03 25.48
N PHE A 4 -13.68 -7.68 24.52
CA PHE A 4 -14.50 -7.02 23.51
C PHE A 4 -15.72 -7.89 23.17
N THR A 5 -16.77 -7.24 22.67
CA THR A 5 -17.91 -7.93 22.07
C THR A 5 -17.60 -8.33 20.63
N PHE A 6 -18.12 -9.47 20.19
CA PHE A 6 -17.85 -10.01 18.86
C PHE A 6 -19.16 -10.31 18.13
N GLN A 7 -19.30 -9.81 16.89
CA GLN A 7 -20.49 -9.98 16.07
C GLN A 7 -20.09 -10.31 14.63
N LYS A 8 -20.90 -11.13 13.95
CA LYS A 8 -20.75 -11.52 12.54
C LYS A 8 -21.92 -10.99 11.71
N PRO A 9 -21.90 -9.73 11.27
CA PRO A 9 -22.85 -9.27 10.25
C PRO A 9 -22.73 -10.14 8.98
N VAL A 10 -23.84 -10.34 8.28
CA VAL A 10 -23.88 -11.12 7.03
C VAL A 10 -24.09 -10.26 5.79
N THR A 11 -24.27 -8.94 5.96
CA THR A 11 -24.31 -7.98 4.85
C THR A 11 -23.50 -6.71 5.17
N VAL A 12 -23.05 -6.02 4.12
CA VAL A 12 -22.40 -4.70 4.24
C VAL A 12 -23.25 -3.72 5.05
N SER A 13 -24.56 -3.67 4.78
CA SER A 13 -25.49 -2.78 5.49
C SER A 13 -25.57 -3.08 6.99
N GLN A 14 -25.62 -4.36 7.37
CA GLN A 14 -25.59 -4.74 8.79
C GLN A 14 -24.25 -4.36 9.44
N ALA A 15 -23.13 -4.56 8.75
CA ALA A 15 -21.82 -4.20 9.27
C ALA A 15 -21.69 -2.69 9.49
N ILE A 16 -22.15 -1.88 8.54
CA ILE A 16 -22.14 -0.42 8.62
C ILE A 16 -23.10 0.08 9.72
N ALA A 17 -24.31 -0.45 9.79
CA ALA A 17 -25.26 -0.08 10.85
C ALA A 17 -24.74 -0.41 12.25
N ALA A 18 -23.96 -1.49 12.39
CA ALA A 18 -23.34 -1.89 13.65
C ALA A 18 -22.03 -1.13 13.96
N LYS A 19 -21.49 -0.34 13.01
CA LYS A 19 -20.24 0.40 13.17
C LYS A 19 -20.46 1.67 14.00
N LYS A 20 -19.96 1.64 15.23
CA LYS A 20 -19.97 2.77 16.19
C LYS A 20 -18.54 3.20 16.54
N ASP A 21 -18.43 4.17 17.44
CA ASP A 21 -17.16 4.54 18.08
C ASP A 21 -16.54 3.31 18.76
N ARG A 22 -15.20 3.22 18.70
CA ARG A 22 -14.42 2.10 19.25
C ARG A 22 -14.81 0.71 18.71
N THR A 23 -15.58 0.63 17.62
CA THR A 23 -15.80 -0.61 16.85
C THR A 23 -14.76 -0.76 15.75
N SER A 24 -14.18 -1.94 15.59
CA SER A 24 -13.30 -2.28 14.45
C SER A 24 -13.88 -3.40 13.60
N PHE A 25 -13.65 -3.32 12.29
CA PHE A 25 -13.94 -4.42 11.37
C PHE A 25 -12.79 -5.43 11.37
N LEU A 26 -13.13 -6.73 11.40
CA LEU A 26 -12.19 -7.83 11.33
C LEU A 26 -12.36 -8.58 10.01
N ALA A 27 -11.31 -8.55 9.19
CA ALA A 27 -11.18 -9.41 8.02
C ALA A 27 -10.25 -10.60 8.35
N GLY A 28 -9.02 -10.62 7.81
CA GLY A 28 -8.03 -11.67 8.07
C GLY A 28 -7.33 -11.59 9.43
N GLY A 29 -7.48 -10.50 10.18
CA GLY A 29 -6.89 -10.32 11.51
C GLY A 29 -5.36 -10.13 11.57
N THR A 30 -4.64 -10.33 10.47
CA THR A 30 -3.16 -10.35 10.42
C THR A 30 -2.47 -9.04 10.82
N ASN A 31 -3.18 -7.92 10.89
CA ASN A 31 -2.68 -6.68 11.48
C ASN A 31 -3.49 -6.23 12.70
N LEU A 32 -4.83 -6.25 12.63
CA LEU A 32 -5.66 -5.79 13.74
C LEU A 32 -5.41 -6.58 15.04
N VAL A 33 -5.38 -7.93 14.96
CA VAL A 33 -5.19 -8.78 16.14
C VAL A 33 -3.80 -8.60 16.75
N ASP A 34 -2.78 -8.38 15.92
CA ASP A 34 -1.43 -8.03 16.36
C ASP A 34 -1.42 -6.71 17.15
N LEU A 35 -2.02 -5.64 16.60
CA LEU A 35 -2.13 -4.36 17.27
C LEU A 35 -2.95 -4.42 18.57
N MET A 36 -3.97 -5.28 18.63
CA MET A 36 -4.77 -5.54 19.84
C MET A 36 -3.98 -6.29 20.92
N LYS A 37 -3.10 -7.21 20.55
CA LYS A 37 -2.19 -7.88 21.51
C LYS A 37 -1.21 -6.88 22.13
N LYS A 38 -0.83 -5.85 21.39
CA LYS A 38 0.09 -4.78 21.81
C LYS A 38 -0.58 -3.57 22.46
N HIS A 39 -1.91 -3.59 22.66
CA HIS A 39 -2.67 -2.46 23.21
C HIS A 39 -2.51 -1.15 22.43
N ILE A 40 -2.27 -1.27 21.11
CA ILE A 40 -2.24 -0.14 20.18
C ILE A 40 -3.64 0.09 19.61
N ALA A 41 -4.40 -0.99 19.41
CA ALA A 41 -5.80 -0.96 19.05
C ALA A 41 -6.61 -1.62 20.17
N ASP A 42 -7.44 -0.86 20.86
CA ASP A 42 -8.31 -1.35 21.94
C ASP A 42 -9.79 -1.08 21.59
N PRO A 43 -10.37 -1.79 20.59
CA PRO A 43 -11.78 -1.67 20.28
C PRO A 43 -12.64 -2.37 21.34
N ASP A 44 -13.81 -1.82 21.64
CA ASP A 44 -14.78 -2.44 22.55
C ASP A 44 -15.66 -3.47 21.81
N ARG A 45 -15.71 -3.37 20.48
CA ARG A 45 -16.47 -4.26 19.60
C ARG A 45 -15.68 -4.62 18.35
N ILE A 46 -15.75 -5.89 17.99
CA ILE A 46 -15.25 -6.43 16.73
C ILE A 46 -16.42 -6.92 15.87
N LEU A 47 -16.45 -6.46 14.62
CA LEU A 47 -17.37 -6.93 13.59
C LEU A 47 -16.59 -7.78 12.59
N ASP A 48 -16.79 -9.09 12.61
CA ASP A 48 -16.24 -9.99 11.61
C ASP A 48 -17.04 -9.87 10.31
N ILE A 49 -16.38 -9.32 9.29
CA ILE A 49 -16.98 -8.98 8.00
C ILE A 49 -16.69 -10.02 6.91
N ASN A 50 -16.12 -11.17 7.26
CA ASN A 50 -15.69 -12.17 6.27
C ASN A 50 -16.86 -12.69 5.40
N ALA A 51 -18.07 -12.79 5.96
CA ALA A 51 -19.27 -13.20 5.22
C ALA A 51 -20.06 -12.02 4.62
N ALA A 52 -19.81 -10.79 5.08
CA ALA A 52 -20.62 -9.61 4.74
C ALA A 52 -20.16 -8.88 3.48
N VAL A 53 -18.85 -8.94 3.17
CA VAL A 53 -18.20 -8.08 2.18
C VAL A 53 -17.78 -8.90 0.96
N PRO A 54 -17.89 -8.36 -0.27
CA PRO A 54 -17.57 -9.10 -1.48
C PRO A 54 -16.16 -9.70 -1.51
N ASP A 55 -16.06 -10.95 -1.96
CA ASP A 55 -14.83 -11.74 -2.05
C ASP A 55 -14.55 -12.27 -3.47
N LYS A 56 -15.21 -11.69 -4.48
CA LYS A 56 -15.07 -12.07 -5.90
C LYS A 56 -14.18 -11.11 -6.67
N ILE A 57 -13.57 -11.64 -7.72
CA ILE A 57 -12.83 -10.89 -8.74
C ILE A 57 -13.62 -10.94 -10.04
N GLN A 58 -13.88 -9.80 -10.67
CA GLN A 58 -14.73 -9.71 -11.85
C GLN A 58 -14.18 -8.70 -12.87
N SER A 59 -14.24 -9.05 -14.15
CA SER A 59 -14.08 -8.07 -15.23
C SER A 59 -15.22 -7.05 -15.21
N THR A 60 -14.91 -5.83 -15.60
CA THR A 60 -15.86 -4.73 -15.79
C THR A 60 -15.59 -4.07 -17.14
N MET A 61 -16.52 -3.25 -17.63
CA MET A 61 -16.28 -2.49 -18.87
C MET A 61 -15.03 -1.59 -18.81
N GLY A 62 -14.66 -1.13 -17.62
CA GLY A 62 -13.55 -0.20 -17.40
C GLY A 62 -12.27 -0.83 -16.85
N GLY A 63 -12.19 -2.15 -16.71
CA GLY A 63 -11.06 -2.83 -16.08
C GLY A 63 -11.50 -4.03 -15.23
N ILE A 64 -11.00 -4.12 -13.99
CA ILE A 64 -11.33 -5.20 -13.05
C ILE A 64 -11.84 -4.63 -11.72
N ARG A 65 -12.79 -5.33 -11.10
CA ARG A 65 -13.23 -5.11 -9.72
C ARG A 65 -12.77 -6.29 -8.85
N ILE A 66 -12.08 -5.98 -7.77
CA ILE A 66 -11.60 -6.95 -6.78
C ILE A 66 -12.31 -6.69 -5.45
N GLY A 67 -13.12 -7.63 -5.00
CA GLY A 67 -13.80 -7.56 -3.71
C GLY A 67 -12.82 -7.39 -2.54
N ALA A 68 -13.17 -6.58 -1.54
CA ALA A 68 -12.30 -6.28 -0.42
C ALA A 68 -11.99 -7.51 0.47
N MET A 69 -12.81 -8.57 0.41
CA MET A 69 -12.59 -9.83 1.12
C MET A 69 -11.85 -10.89 0.34
N VAL A 70 -11.51 -10.63 -0.94
CA VAL A 70 -10.60 -11.50 -1.69
C VAL A 70 -9.32 -11.69 -0.88
N ARG A 71 -8.87 -12.94 -0.71
CA ARG A 71 -7.61 -13.24 -0.02
C ARG A 71 -6.42 -12.84 -0.89
N ASN A 72 -5.35 -12.34 -0.27
CA ASN A 72 -4.14 -11.95 -0.99
C ASN A 72 -3.60 -13.10 -1.85
N SER A 73 -3.60 -14.34 -1.35
CA SER A 73 -3.17 -15.52 -2.13
C SER A 73 -4.09 -15.80 -3.32
N ALA A 74 -5.41 -15.67 -3.13
CA ALA A 74 -6.39 -15.87 -4.20
C ALA A 74 -6.26 -14.80 -5.30
N ALA A 75 -6.07 -13.53 -4.93
CA ALA A 75 -5.79 -12.46 -5.89
C ALA A 75 -4.47 -12.69 -6.64
N ALA A 76 -3.42 -13.13 -5.95
CA ALA A 76 -2.12 -13.36 -6.57
C ALA A 76 -2.13 -14.50 -7.61
N GLY A 77 -2.94 -15.54 -7.39
CA GLY A 77 -3.06 -16.69 -8.28
C GLY A 77 -4.27 -16.66 -9.22
N ASN A 78 -5.00 -15.54 -9.31
CA ASN A 78 -6.19 -15.46 -10.15
C ASN A 78 -5.82 -15.22 -11.63
N ASP A 79 -6.39 -15.99 -12.55
CA ASP A 79 -6.07 -15.93 -13.99
C ASP A 79 -6.27 -14.54 -14.61
N LEU A 80 -7.31 -13.82 -14.22
CA LEU A 80 -7.58 -12.46 -14.72
C LEU A 80 -6.52 -11.47 -14.20
N VAL A 81 -6.10 -11.61 -12.93
CA VAL A 81 -5.04 -10.79 -12.35
C VAL A 81 -3.69 -11.12 -12.99
N LEU A 82 -3.35 -12.40 -13.17
CA LEU A 82 -2.10 -12.83 -13.79
C LEU A 82 -1.97 -12.36 -15.24
N SER A 83 -3.05 -12.48 -16.01
CA SER A 83 -3.04 -12.12 -17.45
C SER A 83 -3.11 -10.62 -17.71
N GLN A 84 -3.91 -9.86 -16.93
CA GLN A 84 -4.16 -8.44 -17.22
C GLN A 84 -3.54 -7.46 -16.23
N TYR A 85 -3.28 -7.88 -14.99
CA TYR A 85 -2.72 -7.02 -13.93
C TYR A 85 -1.55 -7.69 -13.18
N PRO A 86 -0.56 -8.29 -13.86
CA PRO A 86 0.49 -9.08 -13.22
C PRO A 86 1.31 -8.31 -12.18
N LEU A 87 1.39 -6.98 -12.29
CA LEU A 87 2.02 -6.12 -11.28
C LEU A 87 1.39 -6.28 -9.88
N VAL A 88 0.07 -6.52 -9.80
CA VAL A 88 -0.64 -6.80 -8.54
C VAL A 88 -0.18 -8.13 -7.96
N SER A 89 -0.11 -9.19 -8.78
CA SER A 89 0.35 -10.51 -8.35
C SER A 89 1.80 -10.47 -7.86
N LYS A 90 2.71 -9.86 -8.65
CA LYS A 90 4.13 -9.70 -8.29
C LYS A 90 4.31 -9.00 -6.93
N ALA A 91 3.57 -7.91 -6.70
CA ALA A 91 3.60 -7.20 -5.42
C ALA A 91 3.05 -8.01 -4.24
N LEU A 92 1.95 -8.76 -4.45
CA LEU A 92 1.37 -9.63 -3.43
C LEU A 92 2.35 -10.75 -3.03
N LEU A 93 2.97 -11.42 -4.00
CA LEU A 93 3.89 -12.53 -3.75
C LEU A 93 5.19 -12.08 -3.07
N ALA A 94 5.63 -10.85 -3.30
CA ALA A 94 6.78 -10.24 -2.62
C ALA A 94 6.53 -9.94 -1.11
N GLY A 95 5.26 -9.89 -0.69
CA GLY A 95 4.85 -9.52 0.66
C GLY A 95 4.56 -10.71 1.59
N ALA A 96 5.00 -10.59 2.85
CA ALA A 96 4.70 -11.51 3.94
C ALA A 96 5.05 -13.00 3.67
N SER A 97 4.32 -13.93 4.29
CA SER A 97 4.41 -15.37 4.08
C SER A 97 3.14 -15.93 3.42
N PRO A 98 3.19 -17.16 2.86
CA PRO A 98 1.99 -17.82 2.34
C PRO A 98 0.83 -17.86 3.35
N GLN A 99 1.11 -18.18 4.61
CA GLN A 99 0.09 -18.26 5.68
C GLN A 99 -0.57 -16.89 5.93
N ILE A 100 0.23 -15.83 5.99
CA ILE A 100 -0.31 -14.47 6.14
C ILE A 100 -1.13 -14.08 4.91
N ARG A 101 -0.68 -14.43 3.69
CA ARG A 101 -1.41 -14.14 2.46
C ARG A 101 -2.72 -14.94 2.32
N ASN A 102 -2.78 -16.14 2.87
CA ASN A 102 -4.01 -16.94 2.92
C ASN A 102 -5.07 -16.30 3.84
N MET A 103 -4.64 -15.59 4.87
CA MET A 103 -5.53 -14.91 5.82
C MET A 103 -5.87 -13.47 5.41
N ALA A 104 -4.86 -12.70 5.00
CA ALA A 104 -4.99 -11.30 4.66
C ALA A 104 -5.96 -11.08 3.50
N SER A 105 -6.88 -10.13 3.66
CA SER A 105 -7.77 -9.70 2.60
C SER A 105 -7.22 -8.48 1.88
N MET A 106 -7.68 -8.25 0.65
CA MET A 106 -7.31 -7.07 -0.15
C MET A 106 -7.61 -5.76 0.59
N GLY A 107 -8.81 -5.62 1.17
CA GLY A 107 -9.21 -4.43 1.93
C GLY A 107 -8.40 -4.25 3.22
N GLY A 108 -8.15 -5.33 3.95
CA GLY A 108 -7.33 -5.29 5.17
C GLY A 108 -5.86 -4.93 4.88
N ASN A 109 -5.34 -5.33 3.72
CA ASN A 109 -3.99 -5.00 3.28
C ASN A 109 -3.82 -3.48 3.04
N LEU A 110 -4.85 -2.80 2.50
CA LEU A 110 -4.83 -1.34 2.32
C LEU A 110 -4.73 -0.58 3.64
N LEU A 111 -5.30 -1.15 4.70
CA LEU A 111 -5.46 -0.52 6.01
C LEU A 111 -4.39 -0.96 7.03
N GLN A 112 -3.36 -1.69 6.59
CA GLN A 112 -2.31 -2.12 7.51
C GLN A 112 -1.50 -0.94 8.03
N ARG A 113 -1.13 -0.98 9.31
CA ARG A 113 -0.39 0.11 9.96
C ARG A 113 1.12 -0.06 9.82
N THR A 114 1.83 1.05 10.03
CA THR A 114 3.30 1.12 9.96
C THR A 114 3.99 0.13 10.90
N ARG A 115 5.23 -0.25 10.56
CA ARG A 115 6.09 -1.16 11.35
C ARG A 115 7.15 -0.42 12.18
N CYS A 116 6.97 0.89 12.37
CA CYS A 116 7.87 1.70 13.18
C CYS A 116 7.96 1.12 14.61
N PRO A 117 9.18 0.82 15.13
CA PRO A 117 9.33 0.23 16.46
C PRO A 117 8.79 1.17 17.56
N TYR A 118 8.97 2.48 17.43
CA TYR A 118 8.40 3.49 18.35
C TYR A 118 6.87 3.55 18.34
N PHE A 119 6.24 3.14 17.23
CA PHE A 119 4.78 3.01 17.17
C PHE A 119 4.31 1.74 17.91
N TYR A 120 5.09 0.66 17.81
CA TYR A 120 4.79 -0.64 18.41
C TYR A 120 5.09 -0.73 19.90
N ASP A 121 6.13 -0.04 20.38
CA ASP A 121 6.43 0.09 21.79
C ASP A 121 5.59 1.23 22.40
N THR A 122 4.67 0.88 23.28
CA THR A 122 3.73 1.83 23.87
C THR A 122 4.38 2.77 24.89
N SER A 123 5.59 2.45 25.37
CA SER A 123 6.36 3.29 26.29
C SER A 123 7.08 4.47 25.60
N LEU A 124 7.27 4.40 24.28
CA LEU A 124 8.05 5.39 23.52
C LEU A 124 7.18 6.51 22.92
N PRO A 125 7.70 7.74 22.73
CA PRO A 125 6.94 8.85 22.16
C PRO A 125 6.52 8.62 20.70
N CYS A 126 5.22 8.77 20.40
CA CYS A 126 4.68 8.53 19.07
C CYS A 126 3.39 9.33 18.78
N ASN A 127 3.49 10.42 18.03
CA ASN A 127 2.35 11.24 17.59
C ASN A 127 1.27 10.45 16.83
N LYS A 128 1.65 9.41 16.08
CA LYS A 128 0.70 8.54 15.35
C LYS A 128 -0.16 7.67 16.29
N ARG A 129 0.30 7.41 17.51
CA ARG A 129 -0.43 6.65 18.54
C ARG A 129 -1.12 7.60 19.53
N LYS A 130 -0.42 8.62 20.00
CA LYS A 130 -0.90 9.66 20.91
C LYS A 130 -0.46 11.04 20.39
N PRO A 131 -1.36 11.80 19.73
CA PRO A 131 -1.04 13.14 19.23
C PRO A 131 -0.40 14.03 20.31
N GLY A 132 0.65 14.77 19.94
CA GLY A 132 1.38 15.65 20.85
C GLY A 132 2.47 14.97 21.70
N SER A 133 2.60 13.64 21.65
CA SER A 133 3.64 12.92 22.42
C SER A 133 5.04 12.96 21.81
N GLY A 134 5.19 13.50 20.59
CA GLY A 134 6.47 13.57 19.87
C GLY A 134 6.72 12.38 18.94
N CYS A 135 7.81 12.44 18.16
CA CYS A 135 8.22 11.37 17.26
C CYS A 135 9.58 10.81 17.69
N GLY A 136 9.60 9.68 18.40
CA GLY A 136 10.86 9.04 18.83
C GLY A 136 11.77 8.64 17.66
N ALA A 137 11.19 8.28 16.51
CA ALA A 137 11.94 7.88 15.32
C ALA A 137 12.62 9.06 14.59
N ALA A 138 12.17 10.31 14.77
CA ALA A 138 12.72 11.45 14.05
C ALA A 138 14.14 11.81 14.51
N LYS A 139 14.46 11.58 15.79
CA LYS A 139 15.77 11.82 16.41
C LYS A 139 16.44 10.54 16.94
N GLY A 140 15.81 9.39 16.73
CA GLY A 140 16.28 8.08 17.19
C GLY A 140 16.72 7.17 16.06
N GLU A 141 16.48 5.88 16.21
CA GLU A 141 16.75 4.87 15.18
C GLU A 141 15.80 5.06 13.99
N SER A 142 16.34 5.57 12.88
CA SER A 142 15.57 6.00 11.71
C SER A 142 15.81 5.15 10.47
N ARG A 143 16.51 4.01 10.55
CA ARG A 143 16.86 3.15 9.40
C ARG A 143 15.66 2.79 8.52
N MET A 144 14.54 2.44 9.13
CA MET A 144 13.31 2.06 8.41
C MET A 144 12.42 3.25 8.05
N ALA A 145 12.75 4.46 8.47
CA ALA A 145 11.92 5.65 8.28
C ALA A 145 11.84 6.09 6.81
N ALA A 146 10.90 7.00 6.56
CA ALA A 146 10.69 7.64 5.27
C ALA A 146 11.91 8.52 4.88
N ILE A 147 12.09 8.69 3.58
CA ILE A 147 13.04 9.63 2.96
C ILE A 147 12.34 10.69 2.12
N VAL A 148 11.01 10.60 1.92
CA VAL A 148 10.22 11.61 1.21
C VAL A 148 8.82 11.71 1.82
N GLY A 149 8.20 12.88 1.73
CA GLY A 149 6.80 13.09 2.13
C GLY A 149 6.53 12.99 3.64
N TYR A 150 7.55 13.12 4.49
CA TYR A 150 7.42 13.15 5.94
C TYR A 150 7.60 14.56 6.51
N ASN A 151 7.37 14.71 7.81
CA ASN A 151 7.70 15.90 8.58
C ASN A 151 8.13 15.53 10.01
N ASP A 152 8.42 16.52 10.84
CA ASP A 152 8.87 16.33 12.23
C ASP A 152 7.85 15.59 13.11
N LEU A 153 6.57 15.59 12.73
CA LEU A 153 5.53 14.91 13.49
C LEU A 153 5.55 13.40 13.27
N CYS A 154 5.92 12.91 12.08
CA CYS A 154 6.01 11.48 11.82
C CYS A 154 6.85 11.15 10.60
N VAL A 155 7.82 10.25 10.80
CA VAL A 155 8.73 9.74 9.76
C VAL A 155 8.41 8.29 9.35
N ALA A 156 7.20 7.81 9.68
CA ALA A 156 6.79 6.44 9.42
C ALA A 156 6.56 6.17 7.93
N VAL A 157 6.74 4.91 7.51
CA VAL A 157 6.42 4.45 6.14
C VAL A 157 5.14 3.62 6.10
N HIS A 158 4.46 3.63 4.95
CA HIS A 158 3.43 2.65 4.65
C HIS A 158 4.08 1.33 4.20
N PRO A 159 3.77 0.18 4.83
CA PRO A 159 4.53 -1.05 4.61
C PRO A 159 3.96 -1.98 3.53
N SER A 160 2.80 -1.68 2.94
CA SER A 160 2.15 -2.56 1.97
C SER A 160 2.82 -2.55 0.61
N ASP A 161 3.28 -3.72 0.16
CA ASP A 161 3.75 -3.93 -1.21
C ASP A 161 2.60 -3.80 -2.23
N LEU A 162 1.42 -4.37 -1.93
CA LEU A 162 0.21 -4.29 -2.76
C LEU A 162 -0.16 -2.84 -3.07
N CYS A 163 -0.14 -1.96 -2.06
CA CYS A 163 -0.54 -0.57 -2.24
C CYS A 163 0.39 0.17 -3.22
N ILE A 164 1.65 -0.28 -3.39
CA ILE A 164 2.57 0.31 -4.36
C ILE A 164 2.12 -0.01 -5.79
N ALA A 165 1.74 -1.27 -6.05
CA ALA A 165 1.18 -1.68 -7.34
C ALA A 165 -0.16 -0.98 -7.63
N LEU A 166 -1.07 -0.93 -6.66
CA LEU A 166 -2.37 -0.25 -6.83
C LEU A 166 -2.22 1.25 -7.06
N ALA A 167 -1.25 1.89 -6.39
CA ALA A 167 -0.92 3.27 -6.65
C ALA A 167 -0.40 3.43 -8.09
N ALA A 168 0.53 2.60 -8.57
CA ALA A 168 1.06 2.66 -9.93
C ALA A 168 -0.01 2.47 -11.02
N LEU A 169 -1.03 1.63 -10.74
CA LEU A 169 -2.11 1.29 -11.68
C LEU A 169 -3.32 2.23 -11.61
N ASP A 170 -3.21 3.38 -10.94
CA ASP A 170 -4.32 4.35 -10.77
C ASP A 170 -5.62 3.70 -10.27
N ALA A 171 -5.50 2.76 -9.33
CA ALA A 171 -6.66 2.09 -8.76
C ALA A 171 -7.62 3.09 -8.08
N LYS A 172 -8.82 2.60 -7.75
CA LYS A 172 -9.80 3.30 -6.94
C LYS A 172 -10.23 2.39 -5.80
N VAL A 173 -10.32 2.95 -4.61
CA VAL A 173 -10.86 2.24 -3.44
C VAL A 173 -12.36 2.48 -3.40
N VAL A 174 -13.13 1.40 -3.50
CA VAL A 174 -14.59 1.44 -3.45
C VAL A 174 -15.01 1.31 -1.99
N VAL A 175 -15.84 2.25 -1.55
CA VAL A 175 -16.28 2.35 -0.16
C VAL A 175 -17.79 2.47 -0.09
N THR A 176 -18.39 1.80 0.88
CA THR A 176 -19.80 1.97 1.22
C THR A 176 -19.91 2.80 2.49
N GLY A 177 -20.65 3.91 2.41
CA GLY A 177 -20.86 4.85 3.52
C GLY A 177 -22.03 4.48 4.42
N LYS A 178 -22.26 5.30 5.46
CA LYS A 178 -23.37 5.14 6.42
C LYS A 178 -24.77 5.15 5.79
N ASP A 179 -24.90 5.76 4.61
CA ASP A 179 -26.13 5.84 3.82
C ASP A 179 -26.30 4.64 2.87
N ASN A 180 -25.44 3.61 3.01
CA ASN A 180 -25.35 2.44 2.14
C ASN A 180 -25.04 2.77 0.67
N LYS A 181 -24.59 3.99 0.36
CA LYS A 181 -24.17 4.35 -0.99
C LYS A 181 -22.73 3.95 -1.23
N GLU A 182 -22.49 3.42 -2.42
CA GLU A 182 -21.15 3.17 -2.93
C GLU A 182 -20.55 4.47 -3.48
N THR A 183 -19.32 4.76 -3.08
CA THR A 183 -18.49 5.84 -3.63
C THR A 183 -17.09 5.31 -3.89
N SER A 184 -16.30 6.05 -4.68
CA SER A 184 -14.92 5.67 -4.97
C SER A 184 -13.94 6.78 -4.61
N ILE A 185 -12.78 6.40 -4.09
CA ILE A 185 -11.68 7.29 -3.74
C ILE A 185 -10.51 6.92 -4.64
N ALA A 186 -9.95 7.88 -5.39
CA ALA A 186 -8.75 7.64 -6.17
C ALA A 186 -7.60 7.17 -5.25
N PHE A 187 -6.85 6.15 -5.66
CA PHE A 187 -5.85 5.54 -4.77
C PHE A 187 -4.76 6.53 -4.33
N LYS A 188 -4.40 7.48 -5.21
CA LYS A 188 -3.48 8.59 -4.90
C LYS A 188 -3.94 9.44 -3.71
N ASP A 189 -5.25 9.50 -3.46
CA ASP A 189 -5.90 10.31 -2.44
C ASP A 189 -6.40 9.46 -1.25
N PHE A 190 -6.25 8.13 -1.31
CA PHE A 190 -6.73 7.25 -0.24
C PHE A 190 -5.83 7.34 1.01
N HIS A 191 -4.52 7.13 0.85
CA HIS A 191 -3.56 7.26 1.95
C HIS A 191 -3.07 8.70 2.12
N LYS A 192 -2.82 9.10 3.36
CA LYS A 192 -2.42 10.48 3.70
C LYS A 192 -0.91 10.57 3.90
N LEU A 193 -0.37 11.77 3.70
CA LEU A 193 0.90 12.15 4.32
C LEU A 193 0.65 12.54 5.78
N PRO A 194 1.68 12.61 6.65
CA PRO A 194 1.50 12.88 8.07
C PRO A 194 0.71 14.16 8.34
N GLY A 195 0.96 15.22 7.56
CA GLY A 195 0.34 16.52 7.75
C GLY A 195 0.44 16.97 9.21
N VAL A 196 -0.66 17.46 9.77
CA VAL A 196 -0.77 17.79 11.20
C VAL A 196 -1.45 16.68 12.03
N ASN A 197 -1.91 15.60 11.40
CA ASN A 197 -2.65 14.49 12.03
C ASN A 197 -2.05 13.14 11.65
N PRO A 198 -0.82 12.82 12.10
CA PRO A 198 -0.17 11.56 11.76
C PRO A 198 -0.90 10.33 12.32
N ASP A 199 -1.86 10.49 13.23
CA ASP A 199 -2.75 9.44 13.70
C ASP A 199 -3.70 8.92 12.61
N LYS A 200 -3.96 9.72 11.56
CA LYS A 200 -4.85 9.38 10.44
C LYS A 200 -4.05 8.91 9.23
N ASP A 201 -4.02 7.59 8.99
CA ASP A 201 -3.27 6.98 7.89
C ASP A 201 -3.95 7.13 6.50
N ASN A 202 -5.26 7.39 6.45
CA ASN A 202 -6.05 7.42 5.21
C ASN A 202 -7.27 8.37 5.29
N ASN A 203 -7.91 8.60 4.14
CA ASN A 203 -9.11 9.41 3.94
C ASN A 203 -10.41 8.56 3.88
N LEU A 204 -10.41 7.36 4.46
CA LEU A 204 -11.64 6.57 4.59
C LEU A 204 -12.65 7.36 5.46
N PRO A 205 -13.88 7.62 4.98
CA PRO A 205 -14.86 8.35 5.77
C PRO A 205 -15.20 7.62 7.08
N VAL A 206 -15.57 8.40 8.10
CA VAL A 206 -16.02 7.83 9.38
C VAL A 206 -17.22 6.91 9.14
N ASN A 207 -17.16 5.71 9.73
CA ASN A 207 -18.16 4.66 9.59
C ASN A 207 -18.38 4.14 8.16
N ALA A 208 -17.42 4.37 7.24
CA ALA A 208 -17.41 3.71 5.94
C ALA A 208 -16.66 2.38 5.98
N LEU A 209 -16.97 1.51 5.01
CA LEU A 209 -16.36 0.20 4.83
C LEU A 209 -15.79 0.09 3.42
N VAL A 210 -14.54 -0.33 3.29
CA VAL A 210 -13.95 -0.69 1.98
C VAL A 210 -14.58 -1.98 1.50
N THR A 211 -15.23 -1.95 0.34
CA THR A 211 -15.97 -3.09 -0.21
C THR A 211 -15.35 -3.68 -1.46
N ALA A 212 -14.60 -2.88 -2.23
CA ALA A 212 -13.87 -3.35 -3.39
C ALA A 212 -12.69 -2.43 -3.75
N ILE A 213 -11.89 -2.87 -4.73
CA ILE A 213 -10.84 -2.11 -5.39
C ILE A 213 -11.08 -2.24 -6.88
N ASP A 214 -11.24 -1.11 -7.56
CA ASP A 214 -11.35 -1.06 -9.02
C ASP A 214 -10.00 -0.69 -9.61
N ILE A 215 -9.52 -1.44 -10.60
CA ILE A 215 -8.29 -1.13 -11.34
C ILE A 215 -8.68 -0.88 -12.79
N PRO A 216 -8.34 0.29 -13.36
CA PRO A 216 -8.69 0.62 -14.73
C PRO A 216 -7.96 -0.27 -15.74
N ALA A 217 -8.62 -0.55 -16.85
CA ALA A 217 -8.02 -1.21 -18.01
C ALA A 217 -6.77 -0.43 -18.45
N ASN A 218 -5.69 -1.17 -18.72
CA ASN A 218 -4.40 -0.60 -19.08
C ASN A 218 -3.64 -1.57 -19.99
N ARG A 219 -2.49 -1.13 -20.51
CA ARG A 219 -1.65 -1.90 -21.44
C ARG A 219 -0.29 -2.26 -20.85
N PHE A 220 -0.20 -2.37 -19.52
CA PHE A 220 1.06 -2.59 -18.82
C PHE A 220 1.42 -4.05 -18.58
N ALA A 221 0.47 -4.98 -18.77
CA ALA A 221 0.63 -6.39 -18.40
C ALA A 221 1.93 -7.01 -18.94
N LYS A 222 2.27 -6.70 -20.19
CA LYS A 222 3.48 -7.20 -20.88
C LYS A 222 4.79 -6.59 -20.36
N ASN A 223 4.75 -5.39 -19.80
CA ASN A 223 5.93 -4.59 -19.50
C ASN A 223 5.86 -3.99 -18.10
N CYS A 224 5.72 -4.84 -17.09
CA CYS A 224 5.68 -4.42 -15.70
C CYS A 224 6.59 -5.27 -14.80
N SER A 225 7.09 -4.65 -13.73
CA SER A 225 8.01 -5.27 -12.79
C SER A 225 7.75 -4.77 -11.38
N TYR A 226 7.98 -5.66 -10.40
CA TYR A 226 8.00 -5.31 -8.99
C TYR A 226 9.32 -5.78 -8.38
N VAL A 227 10.15 -4.84 -7.94
CA VAL A 227 11.45 -5.13 -7.32
C VAL A 227 11.40 -4.68 -5.86
N LYS A 228 11.83 -5.55 -4.95
CA LYS A 228 11.81 -5.31 -3.52
C LYS A 228 13.16 -5.64 -2.90
N LEU A 229 13.83 -4.63 -2.37
CA LEU A 229 15.05 -4.83 -1.57
C LEU A 229 14.74 -4.88 -0.08
N ARG A 230 15.38 -5.84 0.58
CA ARG A 230 15.20 -6.21 1.98
C ARG A 230 16.45 -6.92 2.48
N ASP A 231 16.68 -6.89 3.79
CA ASP A 231 17.89 -7.46 4.40
C ASP A 231 17.99 -8.98 4.29
N ARG A 232 16.86 -9.67 4.10
CA ARG A 232 16.79 -11.12 3.96
C ARG A 232 15.82 -11.51 2.85
N GLU A 233 16.06 -12.67 2.26
CA GLU A 233 15.42 -13.10 1.01
C GLU A 233 13.90 -13.14 1.04
N SER A 234 13.28 -13.43 2.19
CA SER A 234 11.82 -13.51 2.35
C SER A 234 11.38 -13.12 3.75
N TYR A 235 10.06 -13.01 3.98
CA TYR A 235 9.48 -12.62 5.27
C TYR A 235 10.07 -11.30 5.81
N ALA A 236 10.25 -10.30 4.95
CA ALA A 236 10.67 -8.97 5.40
C ALA A 236 9.94 -7.87 4.61
N PHE A 237 9.71 -6.75 5.30
CA PHE A 237 9.23 -5.52 4.68
C PHE A 237 10.33 -4.89 3.82
N ALA A 238 9.93 -4.07 2.86
CA ALA A 238 10.87 -3.41 1.96
C ALA A 238 11.69 -2.35 2.71
N LEU A 239 13.01 -2.31 2.46
CA LEU A 239 13.79 -1.10 2.68
C LEU A 239 13.42 -0.07 1.62
N VAL A 240 13.41 -0.53 0.36
CA VAL A 240 12.87 0.17 -0.80
C VAL A 240 12.24 -0.89 -1.71
N SER A 241 11.08 -0.57 -2.27
CA SER A 241 10.51 -1.34 -3.39
C SER A 241 10.05 -0.39 -4.49
N VAL A 242 10.00 -0.90 -5.72
CA VAL A 242 9.52 -0.16 -6.90
C VAL A 242 8.56 -1.03 -7.68
N ALA A 243 7.37 -0.50 -7.95
CA ALA A 243 6.47 -0.95 -8.98
C ALA A 243 6.73 -0.10 -10.23
N ALA A 244 7.12 -0.74 -11.33
CA ALA A 244 7.31 -0.11 -12.63
C ALA A 244 6.38 -0.75 -13.67
N ALA A 245 5.83 0.08 -14.55
CA ALA A 245 5.01 -0.36 -15.67
C ALA A 245 5.21 0.58 -16.85
N LEU A 246 5.39 0.02 -18.05
CA LEU A 246 5.61 0.77 -19.28
C LEU A 246 4.55 0.36 -20.31
N GLN A 247 4.00 1.33 -21.03
CA GLN A 247 3.35 1.09 -22.30
C GLN A 247 4.32 1.50 -23.40
N LEU A 248 4.65 0.56 -24.29
CA LEU A 248 5.63 0.74 -25.35
C LEU A 248 4.96 0.78 -26.73
N ASP A 249 5.53 1.58 -27.63
CA ASP A 249 5.32 1.55 -29.07
C ASP A 249 6.70 1.40 -29.74
N GLY A 250 7.03 0.17 -30.13
CA GLY A 250 8.41 -0.22 -30.42
C GLY A 250 9.31 0.03 -29.20
N ASN A 251 10.37 0.82 -29.39
CA ASN A 251 11.28 1.23 -28.30
C ASN A 251 10.83 2.52 -27.60
N ARG A 252 9.72 3.13 -28.00
CA ARG A 252 9.25 4.42 -27.44
C ARG A 252 8.30 4.17 -26.26
N ILE A 253 8.54 4.86 -25.16
CA ILE A 253 7.67 4.86 -23.98
C ILE A 253 6.48 5.79 -24.24
N VAL A 254 5.29 5.22 -24.41
CA VAL A 254 4.03 5.97 -24.55
C VAL A 254 3.56 6.46 -23.18
N GLU A 255 3.71 5.59 -22.18
CA GLU A 255 3.29 5.85 -20.81
C GLU A 255 4.21 5.09 -19.85
N ALA A 256 4.55 5.72 -18.73
CA ALA A 256 5.33 5.12 -17.65
C ALA A 256 4.59 5.31 -16.33
N ARG A 257 4.61 4.27 -15.49
CA ARG A 257 4.11 4.28 -14.12
C ARG A 257 5.24 3.84 -13.20
N LEU A 258 5.52 4.65 -12.18
CA LEU A 258 6.61 4.43 -11.25
C LEU A 258 6.14 4.79 -9.84
N ALA A 259 6.06 3.78 -8.98
CA ALA A 259 5.70 3.96 -7.57
C ALA A 259 6.69 3.24 -6.66
N SER A 260 6.98 3.81 -5.48
CA SER A 260 7.88 3.22 -4.50
C SER A 260 7.26 2.98 -3.14
N GLY A 261 7.67 1.88 -2.52
CA GLY A 261 7.39 1.51 -1.13
C GLY A 261 8.62 1.62 -0.23
N GLY A 262 8.41 1.65 1.08
CA GLY A 262 9.50 1.78 2.07
C GLY A 262 10.15 3.17 2.14
N VAL A 263 9.69 4.14 1.35
CA VAL A 263 10.31 5.48 1.24
C VAL A 263 9.44 6.61 1.79
N ALA A 264 8.13 6.40 1.98
CA ALA A 264 7.19 7.45 2.36
C ALA A 264 6.04 6.91 3.22
N HIS A 265 5.30 7.83 3.86
CA HIS A 265 4.15 7.52 4.72
C HIS A 265 2.93 6.96 3.97
N LYS A 266 2.94 7.06 2.64
CA LYS A 266 2.01 6.40 1.70
C LYS A 266 2.77 5.84 0.49
N PRO A 267 2.16 5.01 -0.37
CA PRO A 267 2.75 4.67 -1.67
C PRO A 267 3.14 5.92 -2.46
N TRP A 268 4.41 6.04 -2.85
CA TRP A 268 4.92 7.27 -3.44
C TRP A 268 5.00 7.15 -4.96
N ARG A 269 4.22 7.95 -5.69
CA ARG A 269 4.25 8.01 -7.17
C ARG A 269 5.25 9.07 -7.63
N TRP A 270 6.12 8.71 -8.56
CA TRP A 270 7.17 9.58 -9.09
C TRP A 270 6.73 10.28 -10.37
N TYR A 271 5.77 11.19 -10.26
CA TYR A 271 5.12 11.80 -11.43
C TYR A 271 6.10 12.56 -12.35
N GLU A 272 7.11 13.24 -11.80
CA GLU A 272 8.10 13.95 -12.62
C GLU A 272 8.99 12.99 -13.42
N ALA A 273 9.34 11.83 -12.85
CA ALA A 273 10.06 10.78 -13.58
C ALA A 273 9.18 10.12 -14.64
N GLU A 274 7.91 9.84 -14.34
CA GLU A 274 6.91 9.35 -15.31
C GLU A 274 6.78 10.31 -16.50
N LYS A 275 6.64 11.61 -16.22
CA LYS A 275 6.56 12.68 -17.22
C LYS A 275 7.83 12.77 -18.07
N PHE A 276 8.99 12.66 -17.44
CA PHE A 276 10.28 12.66 -18.15
C PHE A 276 10.42 11.47 -19.11
N LEU A 277 9.98 10.28 -18.71
CA LEU A 277 10.09 9.08 -19.54
C LEU A 277 9.12 9.09 -20.73
N LYS A 278 7.98 9.77 -20.61
CA LYS A 278 6.97 9.85 -21.67
C LYS A 278 7.57 10.41 -22.98
N GLY A 279 7.41 9.64 -24.04
CA GLY A 279 7.87 9.95 -25.39
C GLY A 279 9.33 9.59 -25.68
N LYS A 280 10.10 9.12 -24.70
CA LYS A 280 11.52 8.76 -24.84
C LYS A 280 11.72 7.30 -25.22
N ALA A 281 12.93 6.97 -25.67
CA ALA A 281 13.34 5.58 -25.89
C ALA A 281 13.57 4.84 -24.56
N ALA A 282 13.22 3.55 -24.50
CA ALA A 282 13.42 2.69 -23.33
C ALA A 282 14.89 2.23 -23.22
N THR A 283 15.75 3.12 -22.73
CA THR A 283 17.19 2.89 -22.62
C THR A 283 17.67 3.03 -21.19
N VAL A 284 18.80 2.36 -20.87
CA VAL A 284 19.48 2.47 -19.58
C VAL A 284 19.77 3.92 -19.21
N ALA A 285 20.21 4.74 -20.18
CA ALA A 285 20.49 6.17 -19.95
C ALA A 285 19.23 6.94 -19.51
N ASN A 286 18.08 6.71 -20.15
CA ASN A 286 16.83 7.37 -19.77
C ASN A 286 16.31 6.87 -18.43
N PHE A 287 16.47 5.58 -18.12
CA PHE A 287 16.09 5.01 -16.82
C PHE A 287 16.96 5.56 -15.68
N SER A 288 18.27 5.69 -15.91
CA SER A 288 19.20 6.30 -14.94
C SER A 288 18.83 7.76 -14.67
N GLN A 289 18.52 8.53 -15.73
CA GLN A 289 18.10 9.93 -15.55
C GLN A 289 16.75 10.05 -14.82
N ALA A 290 15.80 9.14 -15.04
CA ALA A 290 14.57 9.06 -14.26
C ALA A 290 14.85 8.75 -12.78
N ALA A 291 15.79 7.84 -12.49
CA ALA A 291 16.21 7.53 -11.13
C ALA A 291 16.83 8.76 -10.42
N GLU A 292 17.63 9.57 -11.13
CA GLU A 292 18.17 10.84 -10.59
C GLU A 292 17.07 11.85 -10.26
N ILE A 293 16.03 11.94 -11.11
CA ILE A 293 14.87 12.82 -10.84
C ILE A 293 14.20 12.43 -9.52
N CYS A 294 13.94 11.14 -9.31
CA CYS A 294 13.36 10.65 -8.06
C CYS A 294 14.26 10.94 -6.86
N ALA A 295 15.57 10.71 -6.98
CA ALA A 295 16.53 10.90 -5.89
C ALA A 295 16.60 12.35 -5.40
N LYS A 296 16.47 13.33 -6.30
CA LYS A 296 16.50 14.77 -5.97
C LYS A 296 15.35 15.22 -5.06
N GLU A 297 14.22 14.51 -5.06
CA GLU A 297 13.08 14.82 -4.18
C GLU A 297 13.27 14.28 -2.75
N THR A 298 14.26 13.42 -2.53
CA THR A 298 14.46 12.76 -1.23
C THR A 298 15.22 13.64 -0.24
N ARG A 299 14.89 13.44 1.04
CA ARG A 299 15.48 14.10 2.22
C ARG A 299 15.72 13.03 3.28
N PRO A 300 16.78 12.21 3.19
CA PRO A 300 17.02 11.17 4.17
C PRO A 300 17.31 11.75 5.57
N LEU A 301 16.98 10.97 6.59
CA LEU A 301 17.41 11.16 7.98
C LEU A 301 18.79 10.51 8.18
N ALA A 302 19.44 10.82 9.30
CA ALA A 302 20.78 10.34 9.61
C ALA A 302 20.95 8.80 9.45
N GLY A 303 19.97 8.02 9.92
CA GLY A 303 20.03 6.56 9.88
C GLY A 303 19.60 5.90 8.57
N ASN A 304 19.12 6.63 7.56
CA ASN A 304 18.55 6.03 6.34
C ASN A 304 19.06 6.60 5.01
N GLY A 305 20.19 7.31 5.01
CA GLY A 305 20.84 7.82 3.80
C GLY A 305 21.10 6.77 2.72
N PHE A 306 21.39 5.53 3.11
CA PHE A 306 21.61 4.41 2.19
C PHE A 306 20.40 4.10 1.28
N LYS A 307 19.18 4.52 1.67
CA LYS A 307 17.99 4.30 0.85
C LYS A 307 18.00 5.11 -0.45
N VAL A 308 18.77 6.20 -0.54
CA VAL A 308 18.84 7.03 -1.74
C VAL A 308 19.56 6.31 -2.90
N PRO A 309 20.81 5.84 -2.77
CA PRO A 309 21.45 5.06 -3.83
C PRO A 309 20.70 3.74 -4.10
N MET A 310 20.12 3.13 -3.05
CA MET A 310 19.27 1.94 -3.20
C MET A 310 18.04 2.21 -4.07
N LEU A 311 17.34 3.32 -3.84
CA LEU A 311 16.19 3.73 -4.65
C LEU A 311 16.55 3.90 -6.12
N LYS A 312 17.70 4.52 -6.43
CA LYS A 312 18.15 4.71 -7.81
C LYS A 312 18.36 3.37 -8.52
N GLY A 313 19.13 2.49 -7.90
CA GLY A 313 19.39 1.15 -8.45
C GLY A 313 18.10 0.35 -8.66
N VAL A 314 17.17 0.37 -7.69
CA VAL A 314 15.90 -0.36 -7.81
C VAL A 314 15.00 0.22 -8.91
N ILE A 315 14.97 1.55 -9.10
CA ILE A 315 14.23 2.16 -10.20
C ILE A 315 14.78 1.69 -11.54
N GLU A 316 16.10 1.74 -11.73
CA GLU A 316 16.75 1.30 -12.96
C GLU A 316 16.50 -0.18 -13.22
N THR A 317 16.69 -1.05 -12.22
CA THR A 317 16.42 -2.49 -12.33
C THR A 317 14.94 -2.76 -12.65
N ALA A 318 14.00 -2.09 -11.98
CA ALA A 318 12.58 -2.31 -12.23
C ALA A 318 12.18 -1.90 -13.65
N LEU A 319 12.69 -0.78 -14.16
CA LEU A 319 12.44 -0.31 -15.53
C LEU A 319 13.09 -1.21 -16.58
N GLN A 320 14.31 -1.72 -16.34
CA GLN A 320 14.96 -2.69 -17.22
C GLN A 320 14.18 -4.02 -17.26
N ASN A 321 13.73 -4.50 -16.10
CA ASN A 321 12.90 -5.71 -16.00
C ASN A 321 11.54 -5.57 -16.68
N CYS A 322 11.05 -4.36 -16.94
CA CYS A 322 9.86 -4.15 -17.78
C CYS A 322 10.11 -4.50 -19.26
N LEU A 323 11.37 -4.54 -19.71
CA LEU A 323 11.72 -4.86 -21.10
C LEU A 323 11.97 -6.35 -21.32
N THR A 324 12.28 -7.09 -20.26
CA THR A 324 12.43 -8.54 -20.31
C THR A 324 11.05 -9.20 -20.27
N THR A 325 10.74 -10.03 -21.27
CA THR A 325 9.54 -10.87 -21.24
C THR A 325 9.62 -11.79 -20.00
N GLN A 326 8.71 -11.59 -19.04
CA GLN A 326 8.52 -12.49 -17.89
C GLN A 326 7.42 -13.50 -18.17
#